data_AF-A0AA42QCB4-F1
#
_entry.id   AF-A0AA42QCB4-F1
#
_cell.length_a   1.000
_cell.length_b   1.000
_cell.length_c   1.000
_cell.angle_alpha   90.00
_cell.angle_beta   90.00
_cell.angle_gamma   90.00
#
_symmetry.space_group_name_H-M   'P 1'
#
loop_
_entity.id
_entity.type
_entity.pdbx_description
1 polymer ?
#
loop_
_entity_poly.entity_id
_entity_poly.type
_entity_poly.pdbx_seq_one_letter_code
_entity_poly.pdbx_strand_id
1 'polypeptide(L)'
;MDSSEFDLTFPMLEYGATETPWDLRPLLFRGGAAAKVKHVGRQIAQGELGSPLPERFELVTQLHEHMTDDLAGGGSRFSVQNKISALRRFFAWIDSENVNLSLETAADTFIRWTDHLLQRHRVERNFSDGSLYDLTRLTATMLDRALDRQASLSADFGAP
;
A
#
# COMPACT_ATOMS: atom_id res chain seq x y z
N MET A 1 9.60 18.45 -0.91
CA MET A 1 10.19 17.17 -0.51
C MET A 1 10.39 16.35 -1.77
N ASP A 2 11.63 15.95 -2.01
CA ASP A 2 11.98 15.11 -3.14
C ASP A 2 11.71 13.64 -2.74
N SER A 3 11.11 12.84 -3.61
CA SER A 3 10.88 11.40 -3.36
C SER A 3 12.17 10.62 -3.08
N SER A 4 13.34 11.20 -3.41
CA SER A 4 14.67 10.69 -3.12
C SER A 4 15.01 10.58 -1.63
N GLU A 5 14.29 11.28 -0.75
CA GLU A 5 14.55 11.29 0.70
C GLU A 5 13.95 10.07 1.43
N PHE A 6 13.03 9.33 0.80
CA PHE A 6 12.37 8.18 1.39
C PHE A 6 12.89 6.88 0.76
N ASP A 7 13.79 6.19 1.46
CA ASP A 7 14.17 4.83 1.10
C ASP A 7 13.05 3.85 1.47
N LEU A 8 12.16 3.60 0.51
CA LEU A 8 11.06 2.65 0.62
C LEU A 8 11.38 1.30 -0.02
N THR A 9 12.69 0.99 -0.15
CA THR A 9 13.17 -0.33 -0.58
C THR A 9 13.39 -1.26 0.62
N PHE A 10 13.68 -2.53 0.36
CA PHE A 10 13.83 -3.54 1.42
C PHE A 10 15.28 -4.07 1.45
N PRO A 11 16.25 -3.31 1.99
CA PRO A 11 17.68 -3.61 1.85
C PRO A 11 18.16 -4.85 2.62
N MET A 12 17.45 -5.29 3.67
CA MET A 12 17.80 -6.52 4.40
C MET A 12 17.46 -7.82 3.63
N LEU A 13 16.86 -7.71 2.45
CA LEU A 13 16.53 -8.87 1.62
C LEU A 13 17.61 -9.09 0.56
N GLU A 14 18.09 -10.32 0.47
CA GLU A 14 18.85 -10.77 -0.70
C GLU A 14 17.86 -11.06 -1.83
N TYR A 15 18.14 -10.51 -3.01
CA TYR A 15 17.33 -10.69 -4.21
C TYR A 15 18.08 -11.58 -5.20
N GLY A 16 17.34 -12.45 -5.90
CA GLY A 16 17.91 -13.21 -7.00
C GLY A 16 18.37 -12.28 -8.15
N ALA A 17 19.34 -12.72 -8.96
CA ALA A 17 19.91 -11.91 -10.05
C ALA A 17 18.88 -11.40 -11.08
N THR A 18 17.72 -12.06 -11.19
CA THR A 18 16.62 -11.69 -12.09
C THR A 18 15.38 -11.19 -11.35
N GLU A 19 15.42 -11.19 -10.02
CA GLU A 19 14.33 -10.70 -9.18
C GLU A 19 14.36 -9.18 -9.17
N THR A 20 13.20 -8.54 -9.33
CA THR A 20 13.10 -7.09 -9.16
C THR A 20 13.06 -6.78 -7.67
N PRO A 21 13.98 -5.95 -7.14
CA PRO A 21 13.95 -5.53 -5.75
C PRO A 21 12.59 -4.93 -5.38
N TRP A 22 12.15 -5.18 -4.16
CA TRP A 22 10.87 -4.65 -3.70
C TRP A 22 11.01 -3.18 -3.35
N ASP A 23 9.99 -2.40 -3.71
CA ASP A 23 10.00 -0.95 -3.61
C ASP A 23 8.56 -0.43 -3.49
N LEU A 24 8.30 0.37 -2.44
CA LEU A 24 7.02 1.03 -2.23
C LEU A 24 6.97 2.47 -2.74
N ARG A 25 8.07 3.05 -3.24
CA ARG A 25 8.06 4.38 -3.89
C ARG A 25 6.98 4.53 -4.96
N PRO A 26 6.66 3.51 -5.79
CA PRO A 26 5.55 3.61 -6.75
C PRO A 26 4.20 4.01 -6.15
N LEU A 27 3.95 3.76 -4.86
CA LEU A 27 2.69 4.13 -4.21
C LEU A 27 2.59 5.65 -3.98
N LEU A 28 3.72 6.36 -3.94
CA LEU A 28 3.77 7.81 -3.79
C LEU A 28 3.36 8.55 -5.07
N PHE A 29 3.34 7.88 -6.23
CA PHE A 29 3.04 8.50 -7.51
C PHE A 29 1.66 8.06 -8.00
N ARG A 30 0.92 9.00 -8.56
CA ARG A 30 -0.33 8.68 -9.26
C ARG A 30 -0.03 7.75 -10.44
N GLY A 31 -0.72 6.61 -10.48
CA GLY A 31 -0.55 5.58 -11.51
C GLY A 31 0.64 4.63 -11.28
N GLY A 32 1.53 4.92 -10.32
CA GLY A 32 2.70 4.08 -10.03
C GLY A 32 2.32 2.71 -9.45
N ALA A 33 1.21 2.63 -8.72
CA ALA A 33 0.67 1.38 -8.19
C ALA A 33 0.17 0.43 -9.29
N ALA A 34 -0.38 0.97 -10.38
CA ALA A 34 -0.84 0.20 -11.54
C ALA A 34 0.28 -0.10 -12.56
N ALA A 35 1.39 0.66 -12.53
CA ALA A 35 2.50 0.49 -13.45
C ALA A 35 3.17 -0.89 -13.34
N LYS A 36 3.85 -1.32 -14.41
CA LYS A 36 4.56 -2.61 -14.42
C LYS A 36 5.77 -2.53 -13.49
N VAL A 37 5.89 -3.46 -12.55
CA VAL A 37 6.98 -3.51 -11.54
C VAL A 37 8.37 -3.38 -12.15
N LYS A 38 8.62 -4.03 -13.31
CA LYS A 38 9.91 -3.97 -14.02
C LYS A 38 10.24 -2.58 -14.59
N HIS A 39 9.25 -1.75 -14.84
CA HIS A 39 9.43 -0.47 -15.52
C HIS A 39 9.27 0.71 -14.56
N VAL A 40 8.43 0.58 -13.53
CA VAL A 40 8.00 1.71 -12.70
C VAL A 40 9.16 2.49 -12.07
N GLY A 41 10.23 1.81 -11.64
CA GLY A 41 11.43 2.49 -11.12
C GLY A 41 12.11 3.39 -12.15
N ARG A 42 12.18 2.95 -13.41
CA ARG A 42 12.67 3.78 -14.52
C ARG A 42 11.73 4.95 -14.79
N GLN A 43 10.41 4.73 -14.78
CA GLN A 43 9.43 5.77 -15.04
C GLN A 43 9.50 6.89 -14.00
N ILE A 44 9.68 6.53 -12.72
CA ILE A 44 9.93 7.48 -11.63
C ILE A 44 11.22 8.27 -11.89
N ALA A 45 12.33 7.58 -12.17
CA ALA A 45 13.63 8.22 -12.41
C ALA A 45 13.63 9.16 -13.63
N GLN A 46 12.77 8.89 -14.62
CA GLN A 46 12.60 9.71 -15.82
C GLN A 46 11.53 10.80 -15.67
N GLY A 47 10.84 10.89 -14.53
CA GLY A 47 9.77 11.86 -14.27
C GLY A 47 8.47 11.59 -15.04
N GLU A 48 8.30 10.39 -15.62
CA GLU A 48 7.12 10.05 -16.44
C GLU A 48 5.82 9.97 -15.63
N LEU A 49 5.91 9.71 -14.33
CA LEU A 49 4.76 9.65 -13.42
C LEU A 49 4.43 11.02 -12.78
N GLY A 50 5.16 12.08 -13.15
CA GLY A 50 5.04 13.40 -12.55
C GLY A 50 5.62 13.46 -11.14
N SER A 51 5.12 14.40 -10.33
CA SER A 51 5.57 14.61 -8.96
C SER A 51 4.96 13.59 -8.00
N PRO A 52 5.69 13.19 -6.95
CA PRO A 52 5.12 12.38 -5.87
C PRO A 52 4.05 13.18 -5.12
N LEU A 53 3.04 12.48 -4.60
CA LEU A 53 1.89 13.03 -3.88
C LEU A 53 2.21 13.13 -2.38
N PRO A 54 2.43 14.35 -1.83
CA PRO A 54 2.90 14.51 -0.44
C PRO A 54 1.97 13.90 0.61
N GLU A 55 0.66 13.93 0.37
CA GLU A 55 -0.36 13.36 1.24
C GLU A 55 -0.17 11.85 1.52
N ARG A 56 0.52 11.13 0.62
CA ARG A 56 0.76 9.68 0.75
C ARG A 56 1.99 9.34 1.57
N PHE A 57 2.86 10.32 1.83
CA PHE A 57 4.22 10.06 2.32
C PHE A 57 4.19 9.40 3.68
N GLU A 58 3.41 9.95 4.60
CA GLU A 58 3.29 9.43 5.95
C GLU A 58 2.72 8.01 5.94
N LEU A 59 1.58 7.79 5.27
CA LEU A 59 0.95 6.48 5.18
C LEU A 59 1.88 5.42 4.58
N VAL A 60 2.53 5.72 3.45
CA VAL A 60 3.40 4.75 2.76
C VAL A 60 4.67 4.47 3.57
N THR A 61 5.22 5.47 4.27
CA THR A 61 6.36 5.29 5.17
C THR A 61 6.00 4.35 6.32
N GLN A 62 4.85 4.57 6.97
CA GLN A 62 4.41 3.68 8.06
C GLN A 62 4.15 2.24 7.59
N LEU A 63 3.53 2.08 6.41
CA LEU A 63 3.34 0.77 5.80
C LEU A 63 4.69 0.06 5.53
N HIS A 64 5.69 0.80 5.05
CA HIS A 64 7.04 0.29 4.80
C HIS A 64 7.74 -0.14 6.09
N GLU A 65 7.70 0.69 7.13
CA GLU A 65 8.30 0.40 8.43
C GLU A 65 7.70 -0.88 9.03
N HIS A 66 6.37 -1.03 9.00
CA HIS A 66 5.72 -2.24 9.50
C HIS A 66 6.10 -3.51 8.73
N MET A 67 6.25 -3.44 7.41
CA MET A 67 6.71 -4.58 6.63
C MET A 67 8.18 -4.92 6.93
N THR A 68 8.99 -3.89 7.17
CA THR A 68 10.40 -4.04 7.54
C THR A 68 10.54 -4.69 8.92
N ASP A 69 9.74 -4.25 9.91
CA ASP A 69 9.68 -4.85 11.24
C ASP A 69 9.22 -6.32 11.18
N ASP A 70 8.20 -6.62 10.37
CA ASP A 70 7.73 -7.99 10.17
C ASP A 70 8.84 -8.88 9.60
N LEU A 71 9.64 -8.38 8.64
CA LEU A 71 10.78 -9.11 8.09
C LEU A 71 11.91 -9.29 9.10
N ALA A 72 12.25 -8.24 9.84
CA ALA A 72 13.26 -8.28 10.89
C ALA A 72 12.89 -9.26 12.01
N GLY A 73 11.60 -9.40 12.32
CA GLY A 73 11.05 -10.37 13.26
C GLY A 73 11.00 -11.83 12.76
N GLY A 74 11.51 -12.13 11.57
CA GLY A 74 11.49 -13.47 10.98
C GLY A 74 10.20 -13.79 10.19
N GLY A 75 9.43 -12.77 9.83
CA GLY A 75 8.26 -12.90 8.97
C GLY A 75 8.60 -13.42 7.58
N SER A 76 7.66 -14.14 6.97
CA SER A 76 7.89 -14.74 5.66
C SER A 76 7.89 -13.69 4.55
N ARG A 77 8.89 -13.77 3.65
CA ARG A 77 8.94 -13.04 2.37
C ARG A 77 7.64 -13.14 1.58
N PHE A 78 7.05 -14.34 1.54
CA PHE A 78 5.79 -14.58 0.83
C PHE A 78 4.66 -13.72 1.39
N SER A 79 4.59 -13.56 2.71
CA SER A 79 3.58 -12.73 3.36
C SER A 79 3.73 -11.26 2.98
N VAL A 80 4.95 -10.73 3.01
CA VAL A 80 5.23 -9.34 2.65
C VAL A 80 4.97 -9.08 1.17
N GLN A 81 5.33 -10.01 0.29
CA GLN A 81 5.02 -9.91 -1.13
C GLN A 81 3.51 -9.86 -1.40
N ASN A 82 2.71 -10.63 -0.66
CA ASN A 82 1.25 -10.56 -0.75
C ASN A 82 0.73 -9.22 -0.25
N LYS A 83 1.29 -8.67 0.84
CA LYS A 83 0.93 -7.34 1.37
C LYS A 83 1.22 -6.25 0.34
N ILE A 84 2.41 -6.27 -0.28
CA ILE A 84 2.80 -5.33 -1.34
C ILE A 84 1.80 -5.43 -2.51
N SER A 85 1.45 -6.64 -2.92
CA SER A 85 0.51 -6.87 -4.03
C SER A 85 -0.90 -6.35 -3.72
N ALA A 86 -1.38 -6.54 -2.49
CA ALA A 86 -2.66 -6.03 -2.01
C ALA A 86 -2.68 -4.49 -1.98
N LEU A 87 -1.63 -3.86 -1.44
CA LEU A 87 -1.50 -2.40 -1.43
C LEU A 87 -1.45 -1.81 -2.84
N ARG A 88 -0.69 -2.42 -3.77
CA ARG A 88 -0.67 -1.98 -5.16
C ARG A 88 -2.07 -2.00 -5.78
N ARG A 89 -2.88 -3.01 -5.46
CA ARG A 89 -4.24 -3.12 -5.98
C ARG A 89 -5.18 -2.07 -5.38
N PHE A 90 -5.05 -1.78 -4.09
CA PHE A 90 -5.79 -0.70 -3.43
C PHE A 90 -5.41 0.67 -4.01
N PHE A 91 -4.11 1.01 -4.05
CA PHE A 91 -3.64 2.29 -4.58
C PHE A 91 -3.95 2.47 -6.07
N ALA A 92 -3.90 1.39 -6.87
CA ALA A 92 -4.30 1.45 -8.28
C ALA A 92 -5.78 1.83 -8.45
N TRP A 93 -6.66 1.34 -7.57
CA TRP A 93 -8.07 1.73 -7.58
C TRP A 93 -8.26 3.18 -7.15
N ILE A 94 -7.55 3.63 -6.11
CA ILE A 94 -7.57 5.03 -5.66
C ILE A 94 -7.16 5.96 -6.80
N ASP A 95 -6.09 5.60 -7.53
CA ASP A 95 -5.62 6.35 -8.69
C ASP A 95 -6.65 6.39 -9.82
N SER A 96 -7.34 5.28 -10.09
CA SER A 96 -8.37 5.23 -11.14
C SER A 96 -9.62 6.03 -10.81
N GLU A 97 -9.98 6.10 -9.52
CA GLU A 97 -11.12 6.86 -9.02
C GLU A 97 -10.77 8.32 -8.69
N ASN A 98 -9.50 8.72 -8.89
CA ASN A 98 -8.98 10.05 -8.55
C ASN A 98 -9.28 10.44 -7.08
N VAL A 99 -9.22 9.47 -6.18
CA VAL A 99 -9.46 9.69 -4.75
C VAL A 99 -8.16 10.18 -4.09
N ASN A 100 -8.29 11.17 -3.21
CA ASN A 100 -7.17 11.61 -2.41
C ASN A 100 -6.95 10.65 -1.23
N LEU A 101 -5.75 10.09 -1.11
CA LEU A 101 -5.39 9.17 -0.03
C LEU A 101 -4.34 9.81 0.86
N SER A 102 -4.73 10.08 2.10
CA SER A 102 -3.86 10.44 3.21
C SER A 102 -4.11 9.48 4.37
N LEU A 103 -3.38 9.66 5.46
CA LEU A 103 -3.61 8.89 6.68
C LEU A 103 -5.02 9.13 7.25
N GLU A 104 -5.49 10.38 7.23
CA GLU A 104 -6.84 10.76 7.67
C GLU A 104 -7.96 10.12 6.82
N THR A 105 -7.76 10.00 5.50
CA THR A 105 -8.79 9.47 4.60
C THR A 105 -8.68 7.97 4.34
N ALA A 106 -7.65 7.29 4.86
CA ALA A 106 -7.35 5.90 4.54
C ALA A 106 -8.48 4.95 4.94
N ALA A 107 -9.07 5.13 6.12
CA ALA A 107 -10.16 4.29 6.62
C ALA A 107 -11.41 4.40 5.74
N ASP A 108 -11.88 5.63 5.48
CA ASP A 108 -13.04 5.88 4.63
C ASP A 108 -12.81 5.41 3.19
N THR A 109 -11.60 5.62 2.66
CA THR A 109 -11.22 5.18 1.32
C THR A 109 -11.19 3.66 1.21
N PHE A 110 -10.74 2.97 2.26
CA PHE A 110 -10.77 1.51 2.35
C PHE A 110 -12.21 0.97 2.30
N ILE A 111 -13.12 1.55 3.09
CA ILE A 111 -14.55 1.15 3.07
C ILE A 111 -15.12 1.26 1.65
N ARG A 112 -14.93 2.40 1.00
CA ARG A 112 -15.38 2.62 -0.40
C ARG A 112 -14.79 1.62 -1.38
N TRP A 113 -13.52 1.25 -1.20
CA TRP A 113 -12.88 0.23 -2.03
C TRP A 113 -13.49 -1.16 -1.82
N THR A 114 -13.78 -1.54 -0.57
CA THR A 114 -14.42 -2.83 -0.28
C THR A 114 -15.82 -2.93 -0.90
N ASP A 115 -16.61 -1.86 -0.84
CA ASP A 115 -17.92 -1.78 -1.49
C ASP A 115 -17.79 -1.91 -3.02
N HIS A 116 -16.82 -1.22 -3.62
CA HIS A 116 -16.52 -1.35 -5.04
C HIS A 116 -16.17 -2.80 -5.43
N LEU A 117 -15.31 -3.46 -4.64
CA LEU A 117 -14.92 -4.85 -4.91
C LEU A 117 -16.11 -5.82 -4.78
N LEU A 118 -16.97 -5.64 -3.78
CA LEU A 118 -18.18 -6.44 -3.60
C LEU A 118 -19.16 -6.25 -4.75
N GLN A 119 -19.37 -5.02 -5.20
CA GLN A 119 -20.21 -4.73 -6.36
C GLN A 119 -19.64 -5.39 -7.62
N ARG A 120 -18.33 -5.24 -7.87
CA ARG A 120 -17.65 -5.85 -9.02
C ARG A 120 -17.75 -7.37 -8.99
N HIS A 121 -17.55 -8.00 -7.84
CA HIS A 121 -17.68 -9.45 -7.69
C HIS A 121 -19.08 -9.95 -8.07
N ARG A 122 -20.13 -9.25 -7.63
CA ARG A 122 -21.53 -9.59 -7.94
C ARG A 122 -21.84 -9.51 -9.44
N VAL A 123 -21.23 -8.57 -10.15
CA VAL A 123 -21.49 -8.33 -11.59
C VAL A 123 -20.61 -9.20 -12.49
N GLU A 124 -19.31 -9.27 -12.20
CA GLU A 124 -18.33 -9.90 -13.10
C GLU A 124 -18.07 -11.38 -12.80
N ARG A 125 -18.32 -11.87 -11.58
CA ARG A 125 -18.03 -13.25 -11.12
C ARG A 125 -16.60 -13.76 -11.36
N ASN A 126 -15.65 -12.83 -11.59
CA ASN A 126 -14.26 -13.15 -11.94
C ASN A 126 -13.34 -13.38 -10.72
N PHE A 127 -13.85 -13.20 -9.50
CA PHE A 127 -13.13 -13.48 -8.26
C PHE A 127 -13.83 -14.60 -7.49
N SER A 128 -13.06 -15.41 -6.77
CA SER A 128 -13.66 -16.26 -5.73
C SER A 128 -13.91 -15.41 -4.48
N ASP A 129 -14.96 -15.75 -3.73
CA ASP A 129 -15.26 -15.11 -2.43
C ASP A 129 -14.04 -15.15 -1.49
N GLY A 130 -13.29 -16.26 -1.50
CA GLY A 130 -12.08 -16.43 -0.69
C GLY A 130 -10.96 -15.45 -1.07
N SER A 131 -10.67 -15.31 -2.37
CA SER A 131 -9.63 -14.37 -2.83
C SER A 131 -9.98 -12.92 -2.54
N LEU A 132 -11.27 -12.58 -2.59
CA LEU A 132 -11.74 -11.23 -2.23
C LEU A 132 -11.58 -10.98 -0.73
N TYR A 133 -11.99 -11.94 0.10
CA TYR A 133 -11.84 -11.85 1.55
C TYR A 133 -10.37 -11.74 1.98
N ASP A 134 -9.49 -12.55 1.39
CA ASP A 134 -8.06 -12.51 1.71
C ASP A 134 -7.44 -11.15 1.33
N LEU A 135 -7.83 -10.61 0.16
CA LEU A 135 -7.37 -9.29 -0.28
C LEU A 135 -7.81 -8.18 0.67
N THR A 136 -9.10 -8.13 1.03
CA THR A 136 -9.63 -7.06 1.90
C THR A 136 -9.08 -7.19 3.31
N ARG A 137 -8.99 -8.40 3.86
CA ARG A 137 -8.40 -8.67 5.18
C ARG A 137 -6.93 -8.25 5.24
N LEU A 138 -6.15 -8.58 4.22
CA LEU A 138 -4.73 -8.25 4.19
C LEU A 138 -4.49 -6.74 4.11
N THR A 139 -5.26 -6.04 3.27
CA THR A 139 -5.20 -4.57 3.20
C THR A 139 -5.65 -3.94 4.51
N ALA A 140 -6.74 -4.42 5.13
CA ALA A 140 -7.21 -3.92 6.43
C ALA A 140 -6.12 -4.03 7.50
N THR A 141 -5.50 -5.20 7.65
CA THR A 141 -4.42 -5.40 8.65
C THR A 141 -3.25 -4.45 8.44
N MET A 142 -2.92 -4.11 7.19
CA MET A 142 -1.85 -3.17 6.88
C MET A 142 -2.24 -1.73 7.22
N LEU A 143 -3.48 -1.32 6.88
CA LEU A 143 -3.98 0.01 7.18
C LEU A 143 -4.18 0.21 8.68
N ASP A 144 -4.74 -0.78 9.38
CA ASP A 144 -4.94 -0.73 10.84
C ASP A 144 -3.62 -0.45 11.56
N ARG A 145 -2.54 -1.15 11.20
CA ARG A 145 -1.21 -0.93 11.81
C ARG A 145 -0.67 0.48 11.55
N ALA A 146 -0.82 0.96 10.32
CA ALA A 146 -0.39 2.31 9.95
C ALA A 146 -1.26 3.40 10.59
N LEU A 147 -2.54 3.12 10.89
CA LEU A 147 -3.44 4.08 11.53
C LEU A 147 -3.28 4.08 13.06
N ASP A 148 -3.04 2.93 13.67
CA ASP A 148 -2.86 2.76 15.12
C ASP A 148 -1.63 3.54 15.62
N ARG A 149 -0.61 3.75 14.78
CA ARG A 149 0.55 4.57 15.15
C ARG A 149 0.28 6.08 15.18
N GLN A 150 -0.76 6.54 14.48
CA GLN A 150 -1.22 7.92 14.60
C GLN A 150 -2.10 8.16 15.82
N ALA A 151 -2.41 7.09 16.56
CA ALA A 151 -3.27 7.22 17.70
C ALA A 151 -2.87 6.31 18.86
N SER A 152 -2.55 6.95 19.99
CA SER A 152 -3.37 6.61 21.16
C SER A 152 -4.83 7.00 20.85
N LEU A 153 -5.55 6.15 20.08
CA LEU A 153 -7.01 6.20 19.94
C LEU A 153 -7.65 5.84 21.30
N SER A 154 -6.86 5.34 22.25
CA SER A 154 -7.20 5.10 23.66
C SER A 154 -7.14 6.35 24.56
N ALA A 155 -6.73 7.53 24.06
CA ALA A 155 -6.70 8.76 24.87
C ALA A 155 -7.98 9.60 24.78
N ASP A 156 -8.80 9.42 23.73
CA ASP A 156 -10.00 10.24 23.50
C ASP A 156 -11.32 9.61 23.98
N PHE A 157 -11.28 8.38 24.48
CA PHE A 157 -12.31 7.91 25.43
C PHE A 157 -11.86 8.24 26.85
N GLY A 158 -11.87 9.53 27.14
CA GLY A 158 -11.77 10.04 28.49
C GLY A 158 -12.85 9.41 29.38
N ALA A 159 -12.40 8.68 30.40
CA ALA A 159 -13.09 8.64 31.68
C ALA A 159 -13.18 10.09 32.21
N PRO A 160 -14.21 10.48 32.97
CA PRO A 160 -14.89 9.68 33.99
C PRO A 160 -16.31 9.19 33.68
#